data_AF-A0A3L7AIJ9-F1
#
_entry.id   AF-A0A3L7AIJ9-F1
#
_cell.length_a   1.000
_cell.length_b   1.000
_cell.length_c   1.000
_cell.angle_alpha   90.00
_cell.angle_beta   90.00
_cell.angle_gamma   90.00
#
_symmetry.space_group_name_H-M   'P 1'
#
loop_
_entity.id
_entity.type
_entity.pdbx_description
1 polymer ?
#
loop_
_entity_poly.entity_id
_entity_poly.type
_entity_poly.pdbx_seq_one_letter_code
_entity_poly.pdbx_strand_id
1 'polypeptide(L)'
;MLLRHLIGRSIRKLRTAQGRTLREVAETAGVSLAHLSAIERGLAEASSEVIAAISRALGIGLGELLDEIRHHTHEYEARGSYTLAA
;
A
#
# COMPACT_ATOMS: atom_id res chain seq x y z
N MET A 1 -8.85 12.16 -2.88
CA MET A 1 -7.90 11.17 -2.30
C MET A 1 -6.67 11.10 -3.19
N LEU A 2 -5.48 10.81 -2.63
CA LEU A 2 -4.23 10.71 -3.40
C LEU A 2 -3.74 9.26 -3.47
N LEU A 3 -3.05 8.90 -4.55
CA LEU A 3 -2.57 7.53 -4.82
C LEU A 3 -1.76 6.93 -3.66
N ARG A 4 -0.90 7.70 -3.00
CA ARG A 4 -0.15 7.23 -1.81
C ARG A 4 -1.03 6.70 -0.68
N HIS A 5 -2.26 7.21 -0.52
CA HIS A 5 -3.18 6.70 0.50
C HIS A 5 -3.73 5.32 0.12
N LEU A 6 -4.01 5.09 -1.17
CA LEU A 6 -4.43 3.81 -1.69
C LEU A 6 -3.33 2.76 -1.57
N ILE A 7 -2.10 3.12 -1.98
CA ILE A 7 -0.92 2.27 -1.84
C ILE A 7 -0.70 1.91 -0.37
N GLY A 8 -0.67 2.91 0.52
CA GLY A 8 -0.46 2.71 1.95
C GLY A 8 -1.51 1.80 2.58
N ARG A 9 -2.79 2.02 2.27
CA ARG A 9 -3.90 1.19 2.76
C ARG A 9 -3.79 -0.25 2.27
N SER A 10 -3.42 -0.45 1.01
CA SER A 10 -3.26 -1.77 0.39
C SER A 10 -2.12 -2.56 1.05
N ILE A 11 -0.95 -1.93 1.19
CA ILE A 11 0.21 -2.50 1.89
C ILE A 11 -0.16 -2.87 3.34
N ARG A 12 -0.82 -1.96 4.06
CA ARG A 12 -1.25 -2.20 5.44
C ARG A 12 -2.20 -3.39 5.52
N LYS A 13 -3.23 -3.44 4.68
CA LYS A 13 -4.22 -4.52 4.66
C LYS A 13 -3.54 -5.87 4.46
N LEU A 14 -2.73 -6.00 3.41
CA LEU A 14 -1.99 -7.22 3.10
C LEU A 14 -1.06 -7.63 4.24
N ARG A 15 -0.27 -6.70 4.81
CA ARG A 15 0.59 -6.97 5.95
C ARG A 15 -0.20 -7.48 7.15
N THR A 16 -1.28 -6.80 7.53
CA THR A 16 -2.09 -7.18 8.70
C THR A 16 -2.83 -8.49 8.50
N ALA A 17 -3.28 -8.79 7.28
CA ALA A 17 -3.90 -10.07 6.95
C ALA A 17 -2.93 -11.25 7.11
N GLN A 18 -1.63 -11.01 6.90
CA GLN A 18 -0.57 -11.99 7.16
C GLN A 18 -0.15 -12.09 8.64
N GLY A 19 -0.72 -11.27 9.54
CA GLY A 19 -0.31 -11.20 10.95
C GLY A 19 1.09 -10.63 11.17
N ARG A 20 1.69 -9.99 10.16
CA ARG A 20 3.08 -9.52 10.20
C ARG A 20 3.19 -8.13 10.81
N THR A 21 4.28 -7.89 11.54
CA THR A 21 4.58 -6.59 12.12
C THR A 21 5.20 -5.65 11.09
N LEU A 22 5.13 -4.34 11.34
CA LEU A 22 5.85 -3.34 10.53
C LEU A 22 7.35 -3.63 10.48
N ARG A 23 7.94 -4.09 11.60
CA ARG A 23 9.38 -4.38 11.70
C ARG A 23 9.79 -5.49 10.74
N GLU A 24 9.08 -6.62 10.76
CA GLU A 24 9.36 -7.77 9.90
C GLU A 24 9.34 -7.42 8.41
N VAL A 25 8.34 -6.64 7.98
CA VAL A 25 8.22 -6.25 6.57
C VAL A 25 9.26 -5.19 6.21
N ALA A 26 9.51 -4.20 7.07
CA ALA A 26 10.48 -3.15 6.81
C ALA A 26 11.91 -3.71 6.68
N GLU A 27 12.30 -4.61 7.58
CA GLU A 27 13.60 -5.31 7.53
C GLU A 27 13.75 -6.11 6.24
N THR A 28 12.74 -6.91 5.88
CA THR A 28 12.77 -7.72 4.64
C THR A 28 12.79 -6.84 3.38
N ALA A 29 12.08 -5.70 3.40
CA ALA A 29 12.04 -4.77 2.28
C ALA A 29 13.26 -3.85 2.19
N GLY A 30 14.17 -3.86 3.18
CA GLY A 30 15.33 -2.98 3.22
C GLY A 30 14.97 -1.50 3.41
N VAL A 31 13.86 -1.20 4.08
CA VAL A 31 13.43 0.18 4.39
C VAL A 31 13.34 0.38 5.90
N SER A 32 13.37 1.63 6.36
CA SER A 32 13.19 1.89 7.79
C SER A 32 11.73 1.64 8.21
N LEU A 33 11.54 1.19 9.46
CA LEU A 33 10.21 1.03 10.06
C LEU A 33 9.39 2.33 10.00
N ALA A 34 10.05 3.47 10.25
CA ALA A 34 9.43 4.79 10.17
C ALA A 34 8.95 5.11 8.74
N HIS A 35 9.74 4.76 7.73
CA HIS A 35 9.37 4.97 6.32
C HIS A 35 8.18 4.08 5.93
N LEU A 36 8.22 2.78 6.23
CA LEU A 36 7.07 1.89 5.96
C LEU A 36 5.80 2.36 6.69
N SER A 37 5.93 2.80 7.94
CA SER A 37 4.82 3.37 8.71
C SER A 37 4.25 4.66 8.09
N ALA A 38 5.12 5.53 7.56
CA ALA A 38 4.68 6.74 6.84
C ALA A 38 3.97 6.39 5.53
N ILE A 39 4.47 5.40 4.78
CA ILE A 39 3.84 4.88 3.55
C ILE A 39 2.45 4.32 3.87
N GLU A 40 2.31 3.43 4.88
CA GLU A 40 1.02 2.83 5.24
C GLU A 40 -0.06 3.85 5.63
N ARG A 41 0.36 5.02 6.13
CA ARG A 41 -0.52 6.12 6.51
C ARG A 41 -0.76 7.13 5.38
N GLY A 42 -0.11 6.96 4.22
CA GLY A 42 -0.16 7.91 3.10
C GLY A 42 0.52 9.25 3.41
N LEU A 43 1.51 9.26 4.30
CA LEU A 43 2.29 10.45 4.66
C LEU A 43 3.60 10.58 3.85
N ALA A 44 4.01 9.52 3.16
CA ALA A 44 5.16 9.50 2.28
C ALA A 44 4.76 8.97 0.90
N GLU A 45 5.36 9.53 -0.14
CA GLU A 45 5.38 8.91 -1.47
C GLU A 45 6.35 7.72 -1.45
N ALA A 46 6.04 6.65 -2.19
CA ALA A 46 6.93 5.49 -2.33
C ALA A 46 7.40 5.41 -3.78
N SER A 47 8.71 5.21 -3.98
CA SER A 47 9.23 4.96 -5.33
C SER A 47 8.80 3.58 -5.84
N SER A 48 8.90 3.35 -7.14
CA SER A 48 8.61 2.05 -7.76
C SER A 48 9.48 0.93 -7.18
N GLU A 49 10.75 1.22 -6.87
CA GLU A 49 11.69 0.28 -6.24
C GLU A 49 11.24 -0.09 -4.83
N VAL A 50 10.80 0.88 -4.03
CA VAL A 50 10.28 0.64 -2.68
C VAL A 50 8.99 -0.18 -2.72
N ILE A 51 8.07 0.13 -3.65
CA ILE A 51 6.84 -0.64 -3.84
C ILE A 51 7.17 -2.08 -4.20
N ALA A 52 8.09 -2.31 -5.15
CA ALA A 52 8.52 -3.64 -5.54
C ALA A 52 9.20 -4.39 -4.39
N ALA A 53 10.01 -3.70 -3.57
CA ALA A 53 10.64 -4.28 -2.40
C ALA A 53 9.62 -4.70 -1.33
N ILE A 54 8.63 -3.86 -1.04
CA ILE A 54 7.54 -4.18 -0.10
C ILE A 54 6.69 -5.34 -0.61
N SER A 55 6.35 -5.38 -1.90
CA SER A 55 5.62 -6.50 -2.52
C SER A 55 6.37 -7.83 -2.31
N ARG A 56 7.68 -7.86 -2.63
CA ARG A 56 8.52 -9.04 -2.39
C ARG A 56 8.61 -9.38 -0.91
N ALA A 57 8.75 -8.38 -0.05
CA ALA A 57 8.81 -8.57 1.39
C ALA A 57 7.52 -9.18 1.95
N LEU A 58 6.36 -8.83 1.39
CA LEU A 58 5.06 -9.42 1.69
C LEU A 58 4.85 -10.80 1.05
N GLY A 59 5.79 -11.31 0.25
CA GLY A 59 5.67 -12.61 -0.41
C GLY A 59 4.66 -12.63 -1.56
N ILE A 60 4.30 -11.48 -2.11
CA ILE A 60 3.32 -11.35 -3.20
C ILE A 60 3.94 -10.74 -4.45
N GLY A 61 3.33 -11.02 -5.60
CA GLY A 61 3.69 -10.38 -6.87
C GLY A 61 3.22 -8.93 -6.95
N LEU A 62 3.91 -8.11 -7.75
CA LEU A 62 3.50 -6.70 -7.95
C LEU A 62 2.07 -6.59 -8.52
N GLY A 63 1.67 -7.52 -9.40
CA GLY A 63 0.31 -7.57 -9.94
C GLY A 63 -0.75 -7.71 -8.85
N GLU A 64 -0.52 -8.56 -7.85
CA GLU A 64 -1.44 -8.77 -6.72
C GLU A 64 -1.55 -7.52 -5.84
N LEU A 65 -0.44 -6.83 -5.59
CA LEU A 65 -0.47 -5.54 -4.90
C LEU A 65 -1.26 -4.48 -5.69
N LEU A 66 -1.09 -4.45 -7.02
CA LEU A 66 -1.84 -3.55 -7.89
C LEU A 66 -3.33 -3.87 -7.92
N ASP A 67 -3.70 -5.15 -7.83
CA ASP A 67 -5.11 -5.57 -7.73
C ASP A 67 -5.74 -5.13 -6.40
N GLU A 68 -5.00 -5.19 -5.29
CA GLU A 68 -5.46 -4.66 -4.02
C GLU A 68 -5.62 -3.12 -4.07
N ILE A 69 -4.68 -2.42 -4.72
CA ILE A 69 -4.80 -0.98 -4.96
C ILE A 69 -6.04 -0.66 -5.80
N ARG A 70 -6.25 -1.40 -6.89
CA ARG A 70 -7.43 -1.29 -7.78
C ARG A 70 -8.72 -1.50 -7.00
N HIS A 71 -8.77 -2.52 -6.14
CA HIS A 71 -9.92 -2.80 -5.29
C HIS A 71 -10.26 -1.61 -4.40
N HIS A 72 -9.27 -1.05 -3.69
CA HIS A 72 -9.48 0.16 -2.91
C HIS A 72 -9.90 1.36 -3.78
N THR A 73 -9.30 1.56 -4.96
CA THR A 73 -9.71 2.63 -5.89
C THR A 73 -11.22 2.56 -6.18
N HIS A 74 -11.72 1.37 -6.54
CA HIS A 74 -13.15 1.17 -6.82
C HIS A 74 -14.03 1.37 -5.59
N GLU A 75 -13.60 0.92 -4.39
CA GLU A 75 -14.35 1.23 -3.17
C GLU A 75 -14.47 2.73 -2.93
N TYR A 76 -13.42 3.49 -3.20
CA TYR A 76 -13.41 4.93 -3.04
C TYR A 76 -14.26 5.64 -4.10
N GLU A 77 -14.22 5.19 -5.35
CA GLU A 77 -15.08 5.69 -6.42
C GLU A 77 -16.56 5.42 -6.14
N ALA A 78 -16.90 4.20 -5.73
CA ALA A 78 -18.27 3.78 -5.40
C ALA A 78 -18.84 4.54 -4.18
N ARG A 79 -18.00 4.98 -3.25
CA ARG A 79 -18.39 5.83 -2.11
C ARG A 79 -18.64 7.30 -2.50
N GLY A 80 -18.61 7.65 -3.79
CA GLY A 80 -19.19 8.90 -4.31
C GLY A 80 -18.27 10.11 -4.30
N SER A 81 -16.94 9.94 -4.35
CA SER A 81 -15.99 11.08 -4.35
C SER A 81 -15.49 11.53 -5.74
N TYR A 82 -15.94 10.93 -6.85
CA TYR A 82 -15.54 11.37 -8.21
C TYR A 82 -16.69 11.45 -9.24
N THR A 83 -17.88 10.91 -8.96
CA THR A 83 -19.02 10.91 -9.90
C THR A 83 -19.78 12.24 -9.97
N LEU A 84 -19.45 13.25 -9.16
CA LEU A 84 -20.08 14.58 -9.20
C LEU A 84 -19.30 15.63 -10.03
N ALA A 85 -18.30 15.22 -10.81
CA ALA A 85 -17.48 16.12 -11.63
C ALA A 85 -17.37 15.72 -13.11
N ALA A 86 -18.39 15.06 -13.66
CA ALA A 86 -18.54 14.83 -15.09
C ALA A 86 -19.92 15.30 -15.57
#